data_AF-A0A2T2U763-F1
#
_entry.id   AF-A0A2T2U763-F1
#
_cell.length_a   1.000
_cell.length_b   1.000
_cell.length_c   1.000
_cell.angle_alpha   90.00
_cell.angle_beta   90.00
_cell.angle_gamma   90.00
#
_symmetry.space_group_name_H-M   'P 1'
#
loop_
_entity.id
_entity.type
_entity.pdbx_description
1 polymer ?
#
loop_
_entity_poly.entity_id
_entity_poly.type
_entity_poly.pdbx_seq_one_letter_code
_entity_poly.pdbx_strand_id
1 'polypeptide(L)'
;AKEEGYEVKVGKFPFKANGKAAALGHQEGFVKTVYDDKYGEFLGCHIIGQDATELIAEVVASRKLETTGLEIMESMHPHPTLSEAVMEATREAYGQPINI
;
A
#
# COMPACT_ATOMS: atom_id res chain seq x y z
N ALA A 1 -9.51 -7.11 -11.81
CA ALA A 1 -8.23 -7.85 -11.77
C ALA A 1 -8.39 -9.33 -12.18
N LYS A 2 -8.80 -10.26 -11.29
CA LYS A 2 -8.92 -11.69 -11.67
C LYS A 2 -9.90 -11.95 -12.82
N GLU A 3 -11.06 -11.30 -12.80
CA GLU A 3 -12.07 -11.39 -13.86
C GLU A 3 -11.59 -10.80 -15.20
N GLU A 4 -10.64 -9.86 -15.14
CA GLU A 4 -9.99 -9.24 -16.31
C GLU A 4 -8.78 -10.06 -16.80
N GLY A 5 -8.46 -11.19 -16.15
CA GLY A 5 -7.39 -12.11 -16.57
C GLY A 5 -5.99 -11.79 -16.04
N TYR A 6 -5.86 -10.88 -15.06
CA TYR A 6 -4.56 -10.58 -14.45
C TYR A 6 -4.11 -11.69 -13.48
N GLU A 7 -2.84 -12.09 -13.60
CA GLU A 7 -2.10 -12.72 -12.51
C GLU A 7 -1.64 -11.62 -11.55
N VAL A 8 -1.82 -11.81 -10.24
CA VAL A 8 -1.64 -10.70 -9.29
C VAL A 8 -0.73 -11.03 -8.13
N LYS A 9 0.07 -10.04 -7.76
CA LYS A 9 0.72 -9.94 -6.45
C LYS A 9 -0.15 -9.10 -5.53
N VAL A 10 -0.27 -9.52 -4.27
CA VAL A 10 -1.08 -8.82 -3.27
C VAL A 10 -0.22 -8.56 -2.05
N GLY A 11 -0.23 -7.32 -1.61
CA GLY A 11 0.43 -6.84 -0.42
C GLY A 11 -0.55 -6.46 0.67
N LYS A 12 -0.27 -6.73 1.94
CA LYS A 12 -1.10 -6.30 3.07
C LYS A 12 -0.25 -5.90 4.27
N PHE A 13 -0.44 -4.66 4.72
CA PHE A 13 0.22 -4.14 5.91
C PHE A 13 -0.80 -3.70 6.98
N PRO A 14 -0.74 -4.24 8.21
CA PRO A 14 -1.66 -3.89 9.29
C PRO A 14 -1.27 -2.56 9.95
N PHE A 15 -2.24 -1.69 10.27
CA PHE A 15 -1.97 -0.47 11.04
C PHE A 15 -1.45 -0.74 12.45
N LYS A 16 -1.63 -1.96 12.97
CA LYS A 16 -1.02 -2.42 14.21
C LYS A 16 0.52 -2.33 14.20
N ALA A 17 1.14 -2.48 13.04
CA ALA A 17 2.59 -2.36 12.86
C ALA A 17 3.05 -0.95 12.48
N ASN A 18 2.13 0.01 12.34
CA ASN A 18 2.46 1.40 11.98
C ASN A 18 2.69 2.25 13.24
N GLY A 19 3.86 2.87 13.36
CA GLY A 19 4.22 3.72 14.50
C GLY A 19 3.34 4.97 14.66
N LYS A 20 2.91 5.59 13.56
CA LYS A 20 2.01 6.75 13.60
C LYS A 20 0.61 6.35 14.07
N ALA A 21 0.07 5.23 13.60
CA ALA A 21 -1.21 4.70 14.04
C ALA A 21 -1.21 4.37 15.54
N ALA A 22 -0.11 3.81 16.05
CA ALA A 22 0.10 3.59 17.47
C ALA A 22 0.08 4.91 18.27
N ALA A 23 0.81 5.93 17.79
CA ALA A 23 0.86 7.24 18.44
C ALA A 23 -0.51 7.96 18.44
N LEU A 24 -1.37 7.69 17.45
CA LEU A 24 -2.73 8.22 17.38
C LEU A 24 -3.75 7.40 18.18
N GLY A 25 -3.40 6.19 18.65
CA GLY A 25 -4.32 5.27 19.32
C GLY A 25 -5.31 4.57 18.39
N HIS A 26 -5.08 4.58 17.09
CA HIS A 26 -5.99 4.05 16.06
C HIS A 26 -5.28 2.99 15.20
N GLN A 27 -5.10 1.80 15.76
CA GLN A 27 -4.32 0.71 15.14
C GLN A 27 -5.15 -0.33 14.39
N GLU A 28 -6.48 -0.15 14.33
CA GLU A 28 -7.37 -1.09 13.64
C GLU A 28 -7.32 -0.89 12.12
N GLY A 29 -7.36 -2.00 11.38
CA GLY A 29 -7.40 -2.00 9.93
C GLY A 29 -6.06 -2.28 9.25
N PHE A 30 -5.99 -2.01 7.95
CA PHE A 30 -4.86 -2.32 7.08
C PHE A 30 -4.89 -1.55 5.76
N VAL A 31 -3.75 -1.53 5.08
CA VAL A 31 -3.61 -1.19 3.66
C VAL A 31 -3.36 -2.48 2.88
N LYS A 32 -4.04 -2.66 1.74
CA LYS A 32 -3.86 -3.80 0.84
C LYS A 32 -3.66 -3.33 -0.61
N THR A 33 -2.47 -3.55 -1.15
CA THR A 33 -2.10 -3.20 -2.52
C THR A 33 -2.18 -4.41 -3.45
N VAL A 34 -2.46 -4.18 -4.73
CA VAL A 34 -2.60 -5.22 -5.76
C VAL A 34 -1.83 -4.79 -7.00
N TYR A 35 -0.99 -5.68 -7.51
CA TYR A 35 -0.16 -5.47 -8.70
C TYR A 35 -0.37 -6.58 -9.72
N ASP A 36 -0.21 -6.26 -11.00
CA ASP A 36 0.00 -7.26 -12.04
C ASP A 36 1.35 -7.95 -11.82
N ASP A 37 1.38 -9.28 -11.89
CA ASP A 37 2.59 -10.05 -11.65
C ASP A 37 3.61 -9.92 -12.80
N LYS A 38 3.11 -9.76 -14.02
CA LYS A 38 3.93 -9.79 -15.25
C LYS A 38 4.77 -8.53 -15.43
N TYR A 39 4.15 -7.36 -15.29
CA TYR A 39 4.79 -6.06 -15.53
C TYR A 39 4.92 -5.20 -14.29
N GLY A 40 4.29 -5.59 -13.17
CA GLY A 40 4.33 -4.82 -11.93
C GLY A 40 3.44 -3.59 -11.92
N GLU A 41 2.49 -3.48 -12.87
CA GLU A 41 1.50 -2.40 -12.92
C GLU A 41 0.72 -2.37 -11.60
N PHE A 42 0.61 -1.18 -10.99
CA PHE A 42 -0.23 -1.01 -9.82
C PHE A 42 -1.70 -1.06 -10.22
N LEU A 43 -2.41 -2.12 -9.85
CA LEU A 43 -3.80 -2.34 -10.26
C LEU A 43 -4.79 -1.64 -9.31
N GLY A 44 -4.43 -1.50 -8.03
CA GLY A 44 -5.22 -0.74 -7.07
C GLY A 44 -4.89 -1.03 -5.61
N CYS A 45 -5.60 -0.34 -4.71
CA CYS A 45 -5.42 -0.46 -3.27
C CYS A 45 -6.76 -0.42 -2.53
N HIS A 46 -6.83 -1.12 -1.40
CA HIS A 46 -7.93 -1.05 -0.45
C HIS A 46 -7.39 -0.64 0.92
N ILE A 47 -8.05 0.32 1.56
CA ILE A 47 -7.62 0.86 2.85
C ILE A 47 -8.79 0.78 3.82
N ILE A 48 -8.53 0.23 5.01
CA ILE A 48 -9.45 0.24 6.15
C ILE A 48 -8.67 0.81 7.32
N GLY A 49 -9.12 1.91 7.92
CA GLY A 49 -8.44 2.55 9.05
C GLY A 49 -8.73 4.05 9.11
N GLN A 50 -8.11 4.72 10.10
CA GLN A 50 -8.18 6.17 10.23
C GLN A 50 -7.56 6.86 8.99
N ASP A 51 -8.16 7.97 8.57
CA ASP A 51 -7.72 8.81 7.45
C ASP A 51 -7.58 8.08 6.11
N ALA A 52 -8.30 6.97 5.92
CA ALA A 52 -8.31 6.21 4.66
C ALA A 52 -8.67 7.08 3.44
N THR A 53 -9.55 8.08 3.62
CA THR A 53 -9.94 9.04 2.57
C THR A 53 -8.83 10.01 2.20
N GLU A 54 -7.90 10.30 3.10
CA GLU A 54 -6.72 11.12 2.81
C GLU A 54 -5.64 10.27 2.13
N LEU A 55 -5.40 9.06 2.64
CA LEU A 55 -4.41 8.13 2.08
C LEU A 55 -4.73 7.68 0.66
N ILE A 56 -6.02 7.49 0.34
CA ILE A 56 -6.43 7.03 -1.00
C ILE A 56 -6.11 8.06 -2.09
N ALA A 57 -5.88 9.33 -1.75
CA ALA A 57 -5.51 10.35 -2.73
C ALA A 57 -4.17 10.02 -3.43
N GLU A 58 -3.18 9.53 -2.67
CA GLU A 58 -1.91 9.04 -3.21
C GLU A 58 -2.15 7.89 -4.19
N VAL A 59 -2.92 6.88 -3.77
CA VAL A 59 -3.26 5.70 -4.58
C VAL A 59 -3.92 6.10 -5.91
N VAL A 60 -4.88 7.03 -5.87
CA VAL A 60 -5.59 7.47 -7.07
C VAL A 60 -4.65 8.16 -8.05
N ALA A 61 -3.76 9.03 -7.55
CA ALA A 61 -2.75 9.69 -8.37
C ALA A 61 -1.77 8.67 -8.98
N SER A 62 -1.21 7.76 -8.18
CA SER A 62 -0.29 6.72 -8.66
C SER A 62 -0.95 5.79 -9.68
N ARG A 63 -2.19 5.34 -9.42
CA ARG A 63 -2.92 4.48 -10.37
C ARG A 63 -3.14 5.19 -11.70
N LYS A 64 -3.48 6.48 -11.66
CA LYS A 64 -3.72 7.30 -12.86
C LYS A 64 -2.45 7.52 -13.69
N LEU A 65 -1.30 7.54 -13.02
CA LEU A 65 0.02 7.69 -13.64
C LEU A 65 0.64 6.35 -14.07
N GLU A 66 -0.10 5.25 -13.96
CA GLU A 66 0.37 3.90 -14.34
C GLU A 66 1.66 3.50 -13.61
N THR A 67 1.80 3.97 -12.36
CA THR A 67 2.95 3.66 -11.51
C THR A 67 3.06 2.15 -11.25
N THR A 68 4.27 1.69 -11.00
CA THR A 68 4.63 0.32 -10.68
C THR A 68 4.87 0.14 -9.19
N GLY A 69 4.89 -1.10 -8.71
CA GLY A 69 5.26 -1.38 -7.32
C GLY A 69 6.68 -0.92 -6.95
N LEU A 70 7.62 -0.94 -7.91
CA LEU A 70 9.00 -0.46 -7.67
C LEU A 70 9.02 1.03 -7.31
N GLU A 71 8.33 1.86 -8.08
CA GLU A 71 8.25 3.29 -7.85
C GLU A 71 7.60 3.63 -6.50
N ILE A 72 6.59 2.86 -6.07
CA ILE A 72 5.97 3.04 -4.75
C ILE A 72 6.92 2.62 -3.61
N MET A 73 7.64 1.50 -3.75
CA MET A 73 8.59 1.02 -2.72
C MET A 73 9.80 1.93 -2.55
N GLU A 74 10.28 2.52 -3.65
CA GLU A 74 11.46 3.40 -3.68
C GLU A 74 11.12 4.87 -3.40
N SER A 75 9.83 5.23 -3.43
CA SER A 75 9.37 6.55 -3.01
C SER A 75 9.57 6.77 -1.51
N MET A 76 10.22 7.87 -1.15
CA MET A 76 10.47 8.24 0.24
C MET A 76 9.19 8.72 0.91
N HIS A 77 8.59 7.84 1.72
CA HIS A 77 7.46 8.19 2.57
C HIS A 77 7.97 8.86 3.86
N PRO A 78 7.38 9.97 4.32
CA PRO A 78 7.81 10.62 5.55
C PRO A 78 7.58 9.73 6.78
N HIS A 79 8.52 9.75 7.72
CA HIS A 79 8.43 8.98 8.96
C HIS A 79 8.31 9.89 10.21
N PRO A 80 7.42 9.59 11.19
CA PRO A 80 6.36 8.57 11.15
C PRO A 80 5.07 9.14 10.52
N THR A 81 4.47 8.42 9.57
CA THR A 81 3.16 8.76 8.97
C THR A 81 2.31 7.51 8.68
N LEU A 82 1.01 7.73 8.42
CA LEU A 82 0.13 6.65 7.97
C LEU A 82 0.41 6.23 6.53
N SER A 83 0.97 7.11 5.68
CA SER A 83 1.25 6.77 4.27
C SER A 83 2.35 5.73 4.13
N GLU A 84 3.23 5.57 5.13
CA GLU A 84 4.18 4.44 5.20
C GLU A 84 3.50 3.08 5.05
N ALA A 85 2.20 2.96 5.41
CA ALA A 85 1.45 1.73 5.23
C ALA A 85 1.24 1.34 3.76
N VAL A 86 1.20 2.31 2.83
CA VAL A 86 1.14 2.03 1.37
C VAL A 86 2.46 1.47 0.89
N MET A 87 3.58 2.08 1.30
CA MET A 87 4.92 1.59 1.01
C MET A 87 5.15 0.17 1.57
N GLU A 88 4.84 -0.08 2.84
CA GLU A 88 5.05 -1.38 3.48
C GLU A 88 4.11 -2.45 2.90
N ALA A 89 2.85 -2.12 2.58
CA ALA A 89 1.98 -3.05 1.87
C ALA A 89 2.56 -3.42 0.50
N THR A 90 3.08 -2.45 -0.24
CA THR A 90 3.78 -2.71 -1.50
C THR A 90 4.98 -3.63 -1.30
N ARG A 91 5.83 -3.35 -0.32
CA ARG A 91 6.98 -4.21 0.01
C ARG A 91 6.57 -5.64 0.32
N GLU A 92 5.48 -5.84 1.05
CA GLU A 92 4.93 -7.17 1.32
C GLU A 92 4.50 -7.89 0.03
N ALA A 93 3.86 -7.18 -0.92
CA ALA A 93 3.50 -7.74 -2.23
C ALA A 93 4.71 -8.28 -3.03
N TYR A 94 5.90 -7.69 -2.80
CA TYR A 94 7.15 -8.06 -3.45
C TYR A 94 8.06 -8.94 -2.57
N GLY A 95 7.60 -9.36 -1.38
CA GLY A 95 8.36 -10.21 -0.48
C GLY A 95 9.56 -9.53 0.18
N GLN A 96 9.52 -8.20 0.33
CA GLN A 96 10.59 -7.38 0.93
C GLN A 96 10.11 -6.53 2.14
N PRO A 97 9.25 -7.05 3.04
CA PRO A 97 8.75 -6.24 4.15
C PRO A 97 9.88 -5.83 5.11
N ILE A 98 9.81 -4.62 5.65
CA ILE A 98 10.71 -4.19 6.74
C ILE A 98 9.96 -4.21 8.07
N ASN A 99 8.72 -3.71 8.07
CA ASN A 99 7.84 -3.72 9.24
C ASN A 99 6.63 -4.64 8.94
N ILE A 100 6.16 -5.40 9.93
CA ILE A 100 5.02 -6.35 9.81
C ILE A 100 4.18 -6.40 11.08
#